data_AF-A0A7J7C2F4-F1
#
_entry.id   AF-A0A7J7C2F4-F1
#
_cell.length_a   1.000
_cell.length_b   1.000
_cell.length_c   1.000
_cell.angle_alpha   90.00
_cell.angle_beta   90.00
_cell.angle_gamma   90.00
#
_symmetry.space_group_name_H-M   'P 1'
#
loop_
_entity.id
_entity.type
_entity.pdbx_description
1 polymer ?
#
loop_
_entity_poly.entity_id
_entity_poly.type
_entity_poly.pdbx_seq_one_letter_code
_entity_poly.pdbx_strand_id
1 'polypeptide(L)'
;MHRSPHKLDRERLKPCLPYTFWLPFQKSRSSHSIAMLDNDYSHIGSYFSHTSVEPTTERLNCDNHAFSYPLRKDSNHFENPQKVTPGKSYSILQSPCFQHWFKNWQEKRKHKLTASTFAGAIGFWPRRRVQLWLEKLGAIEPFAGNLATHWNNIKEEEALERYKLITGNTVLFPEFQVYHDRNPEDDWLAASPDGVVDKFVHDLPSRGVLEIKCPFFHGDMRQASPWKRIPVYYIPQAQGLMEILDRDWMDLYVWTPNGSSLFRLYRDADYWDVLRLSLSDFWLKHVQPAREICSRYVITDPLDQLSYLRPEPKHELFRYIIYESKRIVDDSKLLMREIHGVLQN
;
A
#
# COMPACT_ATOMS: atom_id res chain seq x y z
N MET A 1 -33.55 -49.40 -10.95
CA MET A 1 -33.19 -50.74 -10.45
C MET A 1 -32.17 -51.36 -11.39
N HIS A 2 -31.06 -51.83 -10.81
CA HIS A 2 -30.07 -52.80 -11.32
C HIS A 2 -29.08 -52.46 -12.45
N ARG A 3 -27.87 -52.10 -11.97
CA ARG A 3 -26.61 -52.88 -12.00
C ARG A 3 -25.76 -52.87 -13.30
N SER A 4 -24.80 -51.95 -13.26
CA SER A 4 -23.34 -52.17 -13.15
C SER A 4 -22.50 -52.80 -14.28
N PRO A 5 -21.19 -52.44 -14.31
CA PRO A 5 -20.34 -52.43 -15.49
C PRO A 5 -19.24 -53.50 -15.46
N HIS A 6 -18.63 -53.78 -16.62
CA HIS A 6 -17.36 -54.51 -16.69
C HIS A 6 -16.17 -53.56 -16.50
N LYS A 7 -15.15 -54.10 -15.83
CA LYS A 7 -13.95 -53.45 -15.28
C LYS A 7 -12.71 -54.19 -15.83
N LEU A 8 -11.58 -53.47 -15.83
CA LEU A 8 -10.18 -53.92 -15.95
C LEU A 8 -9.67 -54.11 -17.40
N ASP A 9 -8.47 -53.65 -17.79
CA ASP A 9 -7.24 -53.68 -17.00
C ASP A 9 -6.23 -52.53 -17.21
N ARG A 10 -5.26 -52.54 -16.31
CA ARG A 10 -4.30 -51.51 -15.90
C ARG A 10 -2.91 -51.86 -16.44
N GLU A 11 -2.23 -50.95 -17.12
CA GLU A 11 -0.76 -51.03 -17.25
C GLU A 11 -0.06 -49.74 -16.80
N ARG A 12 0.98 -49.96 -16.00
CA ARG A 12 1.85 -48.98 -15.35
C ARG A 12 3.08 -48.77 -16.23
N LEU A 13 3.47 -47.52 -16.49
CA LEU A 13 4.89 -47.16 -16.65
C LEU A 13 5.12 -45.77 -16.01
N LYS A 14 6.09 -45.69 -15.09
CA LYS A 14 6.64 -44.44 -14.52
C LYS A 14 8.02 -44.12 -15.21
N PRO A 15 8.81 -43.10 -14.79
CA PRO A 15 9.00 -41.88 -15.57
C PRO A 15 10.48 -41.64 -15.99
N CYS A 16 10.71 -40.78 -16.98
CA CYS A 16 12.03 -40.18 -17.25
C CYS A 16 11.85 -38.71 -17.66
N LEU A 17 12.50 -37.80 -16.94
CA LEU A 17 12.79 -36.40 -17.31
C LEU A 17 14.27 -36.32 -17.76
N PRO A 18 14.77 -35.18 -18.29
CA PRO A 18 14.16 -34.20 -19.17
C PRO A 18 15.04 -33.95 -20.42
N TYR A 19 14.43 -33.59 -21.56
CA TYR A 19 15.17 -32.98 -22.68
C TYR A 19 14.69 -31.54 -22.88
N THR A 20 15.64 -30.63 -22.72
CA THR A 20 15.59 -29.21 -23.05
C THR A 20 15.43 -29.02 -24.57
N PHE A 21 14.32 -28.43 -25.00
CA PHE A 21 14.18 -27.91 -26.35
C PHE A 21 14.20 -26.37 -26.32
N TRP A 22 15.31 -25.82 -26.80
CA TRP A 22 15.38 -24.47 -27.34
C TRP A 22 14.59 -24.41 -28.64
N LEU A 23 13.67 -23.46 -28.76
CA LEU A 23 13.17 -23.00 -30.06
C LEU A 23 13.24 -21.46 -30.14
N PRO A 24 13.60 -20.92 -31.32
CA PRO A 24 14.00 -19.53 -31.46
C PRO A 24 12.79 -18.62 -31.69
N PHE A 25 12.75 -17.47 -31.02
CA PHE A 25 11.71 -16.46 -31.25
C PHE A 25 11.94 -15.78 -32.61
N GLN A 26 11.11 -16.12 -33.58
CA GLN A 26 11.07 -15.49 -34.89
C GLN A 26 10.54 -14.05 -34.75
N LYS A 27 11.31 -13.13 -35.29
CA LYS A 27 11.08 -11.69 -35.31
C LYS A 27 10.01 -11.37 -36.38
N SER A 28 8.73 -11.33 -36.02
CA SER A 28 7.71 -10.78 -36.91
C SER A 28 7.62 -9.26 -36.72
N ARG A 29 8.13 -8.52 -37.70
CA ARG A 29 7.90 -7.09 -37.87
C ARG A 29 6.42 -6.87 -38.18
N SER A 30 5.68 -6.20 -37.28
CA SER A 30 4.49 -5.45 -37.66
C SER A 30 4.74 -3.97 -37.37
N SER A 31 4.93 -3.22 -38.45
CA SER A 31 5.06 -1.78 -38.47
C SER A 31 3.70 -1.14 -38.18
N HIS A 32 3.55 -0.54 -37.00
CA HIS A 32 2.53 0.49 -36.78
C HIS A 32 3.26 1.79 -36.47
N SER A 33 3.22 2.71 -37.43
CA SER A 33 3.68 4.08 -37.27
C SER A 33 2.74 4.82 -36.32
N ILE A 34 3.14 4.98 -35.06
CA ILE A 34 2.50 5.96 -34.17
C ILE A 34 3.21 7.27 -34.41
N ALA A 35 2.51 8.19 -35.07
CA ALA A 35 2.94 9.56 -35.26
C ALA A 35 3.18 10.20 -33.88
N MET A 36 4.40 10.70 -33.67
CA MET A 36 4.75 11.57 -32.57
C MET A 36 3.97 12.87 -32.73
N LEU A 37 2.99 13.08 -31.85
CA LEU A 37 2.50 14.41 -31.55
C LEU A 37 3.22 14.86 -30.28
N ASP A 38 4.26 15.66 -30.49
CA ASP A 38 4.85 16.50 -29.44
C ASP A 38 3.73 17.39 -28.89
N ASN A 39 3.44 17.21 -27.61
CA ASN A 39 2.73 18.22 -26.84
C ASN A 39 3.43 18.34 -25.50
N ASP A 40 4.09 19.47 -25.33
CA ASP A 40 4.75 19.92 -24.12
C ASP A 40 3.80 19.85 -22.92
N TYR A 41 4.21 19.09 -21.89
CA TYR A 41 3.61 19.14 -20.56
C TYR A 41 4.69 19.42 -19.53
N SER A 42 5.21 20.65 -19.55
CA SER A 42 5.67 21.30 -18.33
C SER A 42 4.43 21.83 -17.60
N HIS A 43 4.06 21.23 -16.47
CA HIS A 43 3.37 21.83 -15.30
C HIS A 43 2.84 20.72 -14.38
N ILE A 44 3.73 20.11 -13.61
CA ILE A 44 3.37 19.57 -12.29
C ILE A 44 3.94 20.58 -11.30
N GLY A 45 3.10 21.55 -10.93
CA GLY A 45 3.44 22.61 -9.99
C GLY A 45 3.67 22.04 -8.59
N SER A 46 4.93 22.07 -8.17
CA SER A 46 5.33 22.05 -6.76
C SER A 46 4.94 23.38 -6.12
N TYR A 47 3.91 23.40 -5.28
CA TYR A 47 3.71 24.52 -4.35
C TYR A 47 4.60 24.31 -3.12
N PHE A 48 5.86 24.74 -3.26
CA PHE A 48 6.74 25.10 -2.14
C PHE A 48 7.16 26.55 -2.37
N SER A 49 6.48 27.49 -1.72
CA SER A 49 6.95 28.87 -1.62
C SER A 49 7.63 29.06 -0.26
N HIS A 50 8.96 29.18 -0.30
CA HIS A 50 9.72 29.83 0.76
C HIS A 50 9.43 31.33 0.69
N THR A 51 8.98 31.91 1.80
CA THR A 51 9.09 33.36 2.01
C THR A 51 9.72 33.58 3.36
N SER A 52 10.98 34.02 3.34
CA SER A 52 11.72 34.50 4.50
C SER A 52 11.23 35.91 4.82
N VAL A 53 10.73 36.13 6.03
CA VAL A 53 10.52 37.47 6.60
C VAL A 53 11.00 37.41 8.05
N GLU A 54 12.02 38.22 8.35
CA GLU A 54 12.57 38.46 9.68
C GLU A 54 11.52 39.12 10.60
N PRO A 55 11.47 38.82 11.91
CA PRO A 55 10.75 39.66 12.86
C PRO A 55 11.69 40.66 13.51
N THR A 56 11.45 41.93 13.20
CA THR A 56 11.92 43.08 13.98
C THR A 56 11.30 43.10 15.38
N THR A 57 12.16 43.38 16.35
CA THR A 57 11.91 43.81 17.72
C THR A 57 10.71 44.74 17.89
N GLU A 58 9.87 44.46 18.90
CA GLU A 58 9.29 45.50 19.74
C GLU A 58 8.88 44.92 21.12
N ARG A 59 9.41 45.57 22.17
CA ARG A 59 9.09 45.35 23.58
C ARG A 59 7.68 45.86 23.87
N LEU A 60 7.03 45.31 24.90
CA LEU A 60 6.46 46.12 26.00
C LEU A 60 6.10 45.25 27.22
N ASN A 61 6.32 45.86 28.38
CA ASN A 61 6.35 45.32 29.75
C ASN A 61 5.01 44.81 30.28
N CYS A 62 5.07 43.98 31.33
CA CYS A 62 4.36 44.21 32.60
C CYS A 62 5.12 43.58 33.78
N ASP A 63 5.15 44.33 34.88
CA ASP A 63 6.05 44.28 36.02
C ASP A 63 5.68 43.29 37.14
N ASN A 64 6.73 42.91 37.88
CA ASN A 64 6.87 42.74 39.34
C ASN A 64 5.81 41.96 40.13
N HIS A 65 6.27 40.94 40.88
CA HIS A 65 6.43 41.09 42.33
C HIS A 65 7.28 39.94 42.92
N ALA A 66 8.43 40.32 43.47
CA ALA A 66 9.25 39.49 44.33
C ALA A 66 8.73 39.58 45.78
N PHE A 67 8.62 38.44 46.46
CA PHE A 67 8.56 38.37 47.92
C PHE A 67 9.58 37.33 48.40
N SER A 68 10.52 37.79 49.21
CA SER A 68 11.57 37.04 49.90
C SER A 68 11.16 36.69 51.34
N TYR A 69 11.99 35.84 51.98
CA TYR A 69 12.14 35.48 53.41
C TYR A 69 11.61 34.09 53.83
N PRO A 70 12.25 33.41 54.80
CA PRO A 70 13.69 33.22 55.01
C PRO A 70 14.09 31.75 55.29
N LEU A 71 15.40 31.52 55.20
CA LEU A 71 16.16 30.28 55.39
C LEU A 71 15.91 29.59 56.75
N ARG A 72 15.58 28.30 56.74
CA ARG A 72 15.81 27.38 57.88
C ARG A 72 16.73 26.23 57.43
N LYS A 73 17.90 26.18 58.04
CA LYS A 73 18.85 25.06 57.98
C LYS A 73 18.19 23.85 58.62
N ASP A 74 18.13 22.75 57.89
CA ASP A 74 18.28 21.42 58.48
C ASP A 74 19.13 20.57 57.53
N SER A 75 20.31 20.26 58.04
CA SER A 75 21.27 19.30 57.53
C SER A 75 20.70 17.89 57.64
N ASN A 76 20.77 17.09 56.57
CA ASN A 76 21.00 15.65 56.65
C ASN A 76 21.33 15.03 55.28
N HIS A 77 22.43 14.29 55.28
CA HIS A 77 22.84 13.22 54.37
C HIS A 77 22.94 13.49 52.85
N PHE A 78 24.20 13.64 52.42
CA PHE A 78 24.65 13.36 51.06
C PHE A 78 24.35 11.89 50.70
N GLU A 79 23.36 11.67 49.85
CA GLU A 79 23.27 10.47 49.02
C GLU A 79 23.48 10.82 47.54
N ASN A 80 24.30 10.00 46.91
CA ASN A 80 24.85 10.09 45.58
C ASN A 80 23.75 10.25 44.50
N PRO A 81 23.92 11.11 43.46
CA PRO A 81 22.98 11.14 42.34
C PRO A 81 23.02 9.79 41.63
N GLN A 82 21.95 9.01 41.76
CA GLN A 82 21.73 7.84 40.94
C GLN A 82 21.79 8.28 39.47
N LYS A 83 22.79 7.75 38.75
CA LYS A 83 22.92 7.87 37.30
C LYS A 83 21.59 7.45 36.67
N VAL A 84 20.87 8.43 36.14
CA VAL A 84 19.74 8.18 35.24
C VAL A 84 20.29 7.42 34.05
N THR A 85 20.02 6.12 34.01
CA THR A 85 20.22 5.29 32.82
C THR A 85 19.51 5.96 31.64
N PRO A 86 20.11 6.08 30.45
CA PRO A 86 19.41 6.62 29.30
C PRO A 86 18.25 5.66 29.02
N GLY A 87 17.04 6.10 29.35
CA GLY A 87 15.83 5.38 29.00
C GLY A 87 15.83 5.16 27.50
N LYS A 88 15.60 3.91 27.07
CA LYS A 88 15.34 3.57 25.68
C LYS A 88 14.37 4.61 25.13
N SER A 89 14.78 5.34 24.09
CA SER A 89 13.88 6.24 23.37
C SER A 89 12.81 5.36 22.72
N TYR A 90 11.70 5.16 23.41
CA TYR A 90 10.52 4.58 22.81
C TYR A 90 9.97 5.66 21.89
N SER A 91 10.21 5.51 20.59
CA SER A 91 9.53 6.34 19.60
C SER A 91 8.03 6.22 19.86
N ILE A 92 7.36 7.35 20.12
CA ILE A 92 5.91 7.39 20.38
C ILE A 92 5.16 6.62 19.28
N LEU A 93 5.67 6.66 18.05
CA LEU A 93 5.14 5.98 16.87
C LEU A 93 5.18 4.44 16.93
N GLN A 94 5.88 3.83 17.90
CA GLN A 94 5.93 2.38 18.10
C GLN A 94 4.98 1.88 19.20
N SER A 95 4.16 2.77 19.79
CA SER A 95 3.20 2.38 20.83
C SER A 95 2.16 1.39 20.29
N PRO A 96 1.71 0.39 21.08
CA PRO A 96 0.70 -0.59 20.67
C PRO A 96 -0.61 0.06 20.16
N CYS A 97 -0.97 1.24 20.68
CA CYS A 97 -2.14 2.00 20.22
C CYS A 97 -2.06 2.51 18.76
N PHE A 98 -0.87 2.47 18.15
CA PHE A 98 -0.66 2.84 16.75
C PHE A 98 -0.54 1.63 15.82
N GLN A 99 -0.47 0.43 16.38
CA GLN A 99 -0.57 -0.79 15.60
C GLN A 99 -2.00 -0.97 15.11
N HIS A 100 -2.13 -1.58 13.93
CA HIS A 100 -3.43 -1.86 13.38
C HIS A 100 -4.15 -2.88 14.25
N TRP A 101 -5.40 -2.58 14.61
CA TRP A 101 -6.19 -3.31 15.59
C TRP A 101 -6.43 -4.80 15.29
N PHE A 102 -6.39 -5.25 14.01
CA PHE A 102 -6.44 -6.68 13.66
C PHE A 102 -5.35 -7.16 12.69
N LYS A 103 -4.54 -6.26 12.09
CA LYS A 103 -3.53 -6.62 11.10
C LYS A 103 -2.12 -6.63 11.66
N ASN A 104 -1.67 -7.80 12.09
CA ASN A 104 -0.31 -8.05 12.59
C ASN A 104 0.49 -8.95 11.64
N TRP A 105 0.74 -8.46 10.42
CA TRP A 105 1.36 -9.24 9.33
C TRP A 105 2.72 -8.70 8.88
N GLN A 106 3.34 -7.79 9.63
CA GLN A 106 4.57 -7.10 9.26
C GLN A 106 5.67 -8.08 8.83
N GLU A 107 5.86 -9.17 9.56
CA GLU A 107 6.85 -10.19 9.24
C GLU A 107 6.51 -10.95 7.94
N LYS A 108 5.26 -11.38 7.78
CA LYS A 108 4.77 -12.03 6.54
C LYS A 108 4.95 -11.11 5.33
N ARG A 109 4.76 -9.79 5.50
CA ARG A 109 4.91 -8.78 4.44
C ARG A 109 6.36 -8.55 4.01
N LYS A 110 7.36 -8.83 4.84
CA LYS A 110 8.79 -8.63 4.47
C LYS A 110 9.16 -9.49 3.27
N HIS A 111 8.66 -10.72 3.23
CA HIS A 111 9.04 -11.70 2.22
C HIS A 111 8.12 -11.76 1.00
N LYS A 112 7.09 -10.91 0.94
CA LYS A 112 6.07 -10.89 -0.12
C LYS A 112 5.89 -9.48 -0.69
N LEU A 113 5.56 -9.36 -1.96
CA LEU A 113 5.11 -8.11 -2.55
C LEU A 113 3.61 -7.94 -2.30
N THR A 114 3.25 -6.97 -1.45
CA THR A 114 1.85 -6.77 -1.07
C THR A 114 1.13 -5.79 -2.00
N ALA A 115 -0.17 -5.96 -2.20
CA ALA A 115 -0.98 -5.09 -3.07
C ALA A 115 -0.80 -3.58 -2.79
N SER A 116 -0.67 -3.19 -1.52
CA SER A 116 -0.40 -1.81 -1.11
C SER A 116 0.94 -1.23 -1.60
N THR A 117 1.88 -2.09 -2.01
CA THR A 117 3.21 -1.69 -2.51
C THR A 117 3.31 -1.71 -4.03
N PHE A 118 2.27 -2.17 -4.76
CA PHE A 118 2.31 -2.33 -6.21
C PHE A 118 2.62 -1.02 -6.93
N ALA A 119 1.94 0.08 -6.60
CA ALA A 119 2.25 1.39 -7.17
C ALA A 119 3.72 1.81 -6.90
N GLY A 120 4.29 1.44 -5.74
CA GLY A 120 5.70 1.64 -5.43
C GLY A 120 6.63 0.80 -6.32
N ALA A 121 6.30 -0.47 -6.53
CA ALA A 121 7.03 -1.40 -7.40
C ALA A 121 6.99 -1.00 -8.89
N ILE A 122 5.96 -0.27 -9.32
CA ILE A 122 5.85 0.28 -10.68
C ILE A 122 6.61 1.60 -10.84
N GLY A 123 6.75 2.40 -9.77
CA GLY A 123 7.46 3.68 -9.77
C GLY A 123 6.58 4.93 -9.78
N PHE A 124 5.40 4.86 -9.14
CA PHE A 124 4.48 6.02 -9.02
C PHE A 124 5.06 7.19 -8.23
N TRP A 125 6.02 6.93 -7.34
CA TRP A 125 6.70 7.97 -6.57
C TRP A 125 8.20 7.98 -6.88
N PRO A 126 8.84 9.17 -6.93
CA PRO A 126 10.28 9.27 -7.09
C PRO A 126 11.02 8.43 -6.05
N ARG A 127 12.04 7.69 -6.49
CA ARG A 127 12.90 6.83 -5.66
C ARG A 127 12.21 5.66 -4.95
N ARG A 128 10.86 5.59 -4.92
CA ARG A 128 10.12 4.58 -4.17
C ARG A 128 10.36 3.15 -4.67
N ARG A 129 10.52 2.95 -5.98
CA ARG A 129 10.79 1.61 -6.57
C ARG A 129 12.12 1.05 -6.07
N VAL A 130 13.17 1.85 -6.09
CA VAL A 130 14.50 1.48 -5.57
C VAL A 130 14.49 1.33 -4.04
N GLN A 131 13.79 2.23 -3.34
CA GLN A 131 13.63 2.11 -1.88
C GLN A 131 12.91 0.80 -1.50
N LEU A 132 11.82 0.47 -2.19
CA LEU A 132 11.09 -0.78 -1.97
C LEU A 132 11.99 -2.00 -2.23
N TRP A 133 12.86 -1.94 -3.25
CA TRP A 133 13.84 -3.00 -3.49
C TRP A 133 14.77 -3.18 -2.29
N LEU A 134 15.35 -2.10 -1.76
CA LEU A 134 16.19 -2.14 -0.56
C LEU A 134 15.45 -2.68 0.68
N GLU A 135 14.18 -2.29 0.88
CA GLU A 135 13.32 -2.83 1.95
C GLU A 135 13.16 -4.35 1.82
N LYS A 136 12.99 -4.86 0.59
CA LYS A 136 12.85 -6.31 0.33
C LYS A 136 14.16 -7.08 0.46
N LEU A 137 15.32 -6.41 0.35
CA LEU A 137 16.61 -7.01 0.66
C LEU A 137 16.91 -7.04 2.16
N GLY A 138 16.13 -6.32 2.98
CA GLY A 138 16.44 -6.11 4.40
C GLY A 138 17.61 -5.15 4.62
N ALA A 139 18.02 -4.41 3.59
CA ALA A 139 19.12 -3.45 3.68
C ALA A 139 18.71 -2.14 4.39
N ILE A 140 17.42 -1.83 4.34
CA ILE A 140 16.80 -0.76 5.12
C ILE A 140 15.56 -1.32 5.80
N GLU A 141 15.24 -0.77 6.97
CA GLU A 141 14.00 -1.13 7.65
C GLU A 141 12.79 -0.77 6.78
N PRO A 142 11.76 -1.64 6.73
CA PRO A 142 10.49 -1.29 6.11
C PRO A 142 9.92 0.01 6.68
N PHE A 143 9.19 0.75 5.86
CA PHE A 143 8.54 1.99 6.27
C PHE A 143 7.74 1.80 7.57
N ALA A 144 8.17 2.47 8.64
CA ALA A 144 7.60 2.35 9.98
C ALA A 144 6.31 3.17 10.20
N GLY A 145 5.82 3.86 9.16
CA GLY A 145 4.66 4.74 9.26
C GLY A 145 5.03 6.22 9.42
N ASN A 146 4.10 7.08 9.06
CA ASN A 146 4.14 8.53 9.30
C ASN A 146 2.83 8.98 9.94
N LEU A 147 2.70 10.26 10.30
CA LEU A 147 1.46 10.81 10.90
C LEU A 147 0.19 10.45 10.10
N ALA A 148 0.26 10.45 8.77
CA ALA A 148 -0.86 10.07 7.91
C ALA A 148 -1.25 8.58 8.03
N THR A 149 -0.25 7.70 8.14
CA THR A 149 -0.49 6.25 8.34
C THR A 149 -1.09 5.98 9.71
N HIS A 150 -0.61 6.68 10.74
CA HIS A 150 -1.13 6.56 12.10
C HIS A 150 -2.57 7.08 12.19
N TRP A 151 -2.83 8.24 11.59
CA TRP A 151 -4.17 8.79 11.45
C TRP A 151 -5.11 7.80 10.76
N ASN A 152 -4.67 7.16 9.68
CA ASN A 152 -5.46 6.15 9.00
C ASN A 152 -5.83 4.99 9.94
N ASN A 153 -4.85 4.41 10.64
CA ASN A 153 -5.07 3.30 11.57
C ASN A 153 -6.04 3.67 12.71
N ILE A 154 -5.90 4.87 13.29
CA ILE A 154 -6.73 5.34 14.40
C ILE A 154 -8.19 5.54 13.95
N LYS A 155 -8.39 6.03 12.73
CA LYS A 155 -9.72 6.38 12.21
C LYS A 155 -10.42 5.29 11.44
N GLU A 156 -9.73 4.19 11.16
CA GLU A 156 -10.27 3.08 10.37
C GLU A 156 -11.50 2.43 11.02
N GLU A 157 -11.48 2.23 12.34
CA GLU A 157 -12.61 1.64 13.07
C GLU A 157 -13.86 2.53 13.00
N GLU A 158 -13.70 3.83 13.24
CA GLU A 158 -14.78 4.82 13.11
C GLU A 158 -15.33 4.87 11.68
N ALA A 159 -14.43 4.85 10.69
CA ALA A 159 -14.80 4.82 9.27
C ALA A 159 -15.56 3.53 8.91
N LEU A 160 -15.13 2.38 9.43
CA LEU A 160 -15.76 1.10 9.18
C LEU A 160 -17.20 1.05 9.71
N GLU A 161 -17.45 1.54 10.92
CA GLU A 161 -18.79 1.58 11.49
C GLU A 161 -19.71 2.52 10.69
N ARG A 162 -19.18 3.67 10.24
CA ARG A 162 -19.93 4.56 9.34
C ARG A 162 -20.24 3.89 8.00
N TYR A 163 -19.30 3.15 7.42
CA TYR A 163 -19.51 2.39 6.19
C TYR A 163 -20.61 1.33 6.34
N LYS A 164 -20.58 0.54 7.42
CA LYS A 164 -21.63 -0.46 7.72
C LYS A 164 -23.00 0.19 7.84
N LEU A 165 -23.08 1.34 8.51
CA LEU A 165 -24.32 2.11 8.68
C LEU A 165 -24.88 2.62 7.35
N ILE A 166 -24.03 3.17 6.47
CA ILE A 166 -24.47 3.73 5.18
C ILE A 166 -24.90 2.63 4.20
N THR A 167 -24.15 1.53 4.15
CA THR A 167 -24.31 0.50 3.11
C THR A 167 -25.21 -0.66 3.54
N GLY A 168 -25.39 -0.85 4.85
CA GLY A 168 -25.99 -2.06 5.43
C GLY A 168 -25.15 -3.32 5.17
N ASN A 169 -23.89 -3.18 4.72
CA ASN A 169 -23.04 -4.32 4.41
C ASN A 169 -22.53 -4.98 5.69
N THR A 170 -22.66 -6.31 5.77
CA THR A 170 -21.86 -7.11 6.69
C THR A 170 -20.43 -7.21 6.15
N VAL A 171 -19.46 -6.90 7.01
CA VAL A 171 -18.02 -6.95 6.66
C VAL A 171 -17.37 -8.09 7.41
N LEU A 172 -16.68 -8.96 6.69
CA LEU A 172 -15.84 -10.01 7.24
C LEU A 172 -14.37 -9.58 7.17
N PHE A 173 -13.56 -10.01 8.14
CA PHE A 173 -12.13 -9.70 8.20
C PHE A 173 -11.32 -10.93 7.79
N PRO A 174 -10.80 -10.99 6.56
CA PRO A 174 -9.98 -12.11 6.13
C PRO A 174 -8.57 -12.01 6.74
N GLU A 175 -7.87 -13.14 6.76
CA GLU A 175 -6.46 -13.19 7.10
C GLU A 175 -5.56 -12.62 5.98
N PHE A 176 -4.25 -12.63 6.23
CA PHE A 176 -3.25 -12.34 5.20
C PHE A 176 -3.32 -13.37 4.08
N GLN A 177 -3.71 -12.93 2.89
CA GLN A 177 -3.87 -13.79 1.73
C GLN A 177 -2.60 -13.78 0.89
N VAL A 178 -2.05 -14.96 0.62
CA VAL A 178 -0.97 -15.15 -0.35
C VAL A 178 -1.60 -15.71 -1.61
N TYR A 179 -1.13 -15.24 -2.78
CA TYR A 179 -1.68 -15.61 -4.07
C TYR A 179 -1.21 -17.02 -4.47
N HIS A 180 -1.79 -18.05 -3.87
CA HIS A 180 -1.44 -19.44 -4.12
C HIS A 180 -2.44 -20.17 -5.01
N ASP A 181 -3.71 -19.76 -4.98
CA ASP A 181 -4.81 -20.59 -5.49
C ASP A 181 -4.83 -20.72 -7.01
N ARG A 182 -4.21 -19.78 -7.74
CA ARG A 182 -4.17 -19.79 -9.22
C ARG A 182 -2.86 -20.31 -9.79
N ASN A 183 -1.72 -20.07 -9.13
CA ASN A 183 -0.41 -20.52 -9.58
C ASN A 183 0.59 -20.55 -8.41
N PRO A 184 1.10 -21.73 -8.01
CA PRO A 184 2.07 -21.86 -6.91
C PRO A 184 3.34 -21.03 -7.08
N GLU A 185 3.75 -20.73 -8.32
CA GLU A 185 4.91 -19.89 -8.63
C GLU A 185 4.73 -18.40 -8.25
N ASP A 186 3.50 -18.00 -7.93
CA ASP A 186 3.17 -16.62 -7.54
C ASP A 186 3.02 -16.42 -6.04
N ASP A 187 3.59 -17.35 -5.27
CA ASP A 187 3.61 -17.26 -3.82
C ASP A 187 4.18 -15.94 -3.30
N TRP A 188 4.93 -15.19 -4.12
CA TRP A 188 5.51 -13.91 -3.79
C TRP A 188 4.52 -12.76 -3.72
N LEU A 189 3.31 -12.89 -4.28
CA LEU A 189 2.25 -11.89 -4.21
C LEU A 189 1.37 -12.10 -2.98
N ALA A 190 0.98 -11.01 -2.32
CA ALA A 190 0.08 -11.08 -1.18
C ALA A 190 -0.85 -9.86 -1.02
N ALA A 191 -1.90 -10.03 -0.24
CA ALA A 191 -2.92 -9.04 0.04
C ALA A 191 -3.33 -9.03 1.51
N SER A 192 -3.81 -7.88 1.95
CA SER A 192 -4.24 -7.65 3.33
C SER A 192 -5.37 -6.60 3.35
N PRO A 193 -6.59 -6.96 2.93
CA PRO A 193 -7.69 -6.01 2.81
C PRO A 193 -8.19 -5.54 4.17
N ASP A 194 -8.90 -4.40 4.18
CA ASP A 194 -9.59 -3.90 5.38
C ASP A 194 -10.84 -4.73 5.70
N GLY A 195 -11.46 -5.31 4.68
CA GLY A 195 -12.50 -6.32 4.84
C GLY A 195 -12.96 -6.92 3.52
N VAL A 196 -13.88 -7.87 3.59
CA VAL A 196 -14.60 -8.41 2.43
C VAL A 196 -16.10 -8.35 2.68
N VAL A 197 -16.86 -8.23 1.60
CA VAL A 197 -18.31 -8.18 1.60
C VAL A 197 -18.82 -9.28 0.69
N ASP A 198 -19.51 -10.26 1.26
CA ASP A 198 -20.15 -11.32 0.49
C ASP A 198 -21.67 -11.11 0.52
N LYS A 199 -22.28 -10.99 -0.65
CA LYS A 199 -23.71 -10.76 -0.84
C LYS A 199 -24.29 -11.73 -1.87
N PHE A 200 -25.61 -11.85 -1.87
CA PHE A 200 -26.35 -12.47 -2.98
C PHE A 200 -27.20 -11.40 -3.65
N VAL A 201 -27.04 -11.22 -4.96
CA VAL A 201 -27.83 -10.30 -5.78
C VAL A 201 -28.50 -11.14 -6.86
N HIS A 202 -29.83 -11.21 -6.85
CA HIS A 202 -30.61 -12.10 -7.73
C HIS A 202 -30.12 -13.55 -7.70
N ASP A 203 -29.92 -14.09 -6.48
CA ASP A 203 -29.41 -15.45 -6.21
C ASP A 203 -28.00 -15.75 -6.73
N LEU A 204 -27.30 -14.75 -7.29
CA LEU A 204 -25.90 -14.87 -7.68
C LEU A 204 -24.99 -14.30 -6.59
N PRO A 205 -23.89 -15.00 -6.25
CA PRO A 205 -22.91 -14.48 -5.31
C PRO A 205 -22.27 -13.20 -5.89
N SER A 206 -22.20 -12.17 -5.05
CA SER A 206 -21.56 -10.89 -5.33
C SER A 206 -20.53 -10.66 -4.25
N ARG A 207 -19.26 -10.80 -4.63
CA ARG A 207 -18.15 -10.83 -3.67
C ARG A 207 -17.28 -9.60 -3.87
N GLY A 208 -17.17 -8.78 -2.83
CA GLY A 208 -16.45 -7.52 -2.83
C GLY A 208 -15.30 -7.47 -1.85
N VAL A 209 -14.36 -6.58 -2.13
CA VAL A 209 -13.34 -6.12 -1.18
C VAL A 209 -13.75 -4.76 -0.61
N LEU A 210 -13.53 -4.54 0.67
CA LEU A 210 -13.57 -3.23 1.29
C LEU A 210 -12.15 -2.71 1.50
N GLU A 211 -11.88 -1.51 1.00
CA GLU A 211 -10.68 -0.73 1.32
C GLU A 211 -11.11 0.65 1.84
N ILE A 212 -10.64 1.00 3.04
CA ILE A 212 -10.93 2.22 3.76
C ILE A 212 -9.72 3.16 3.68
N LYS A 213 -9.98 4.44 3.40
CA LYS A 213 -8.98 5.50 3.42
C LYS A 213 -9.44 6.66 4.27
N CYS A 214 -8.63 7.03 5.23
CA CYS A 214 -8.81 8.22 6.05
C CYS A 214 -7.69 9.22 5.69
N PRO A 215 -7.87 10.07 4.66
CA PRO A 215 -6.83 11.01 4.24
C PRO A 215 -6.46 11.98 5.37
N PHE A 216 -5.16 12.24 5.48
CA PHE A 216 -4.60 13.16 6.47
C PHE A 216 -4.33 14.52 5.84
N PHE A 217 -4.95 15.57 6.37
CA PHE A 217 -4.88 16.94 5.85
C PHE A 217 -3.82 17.79 6.57
N HIS A 218 -2.62 17.23 6.75
CA HIS A 218 -1.50 17.90 7.44
C HIS A 218 -1.85 18.44 8.84
N GLY A 219 -2.84 17.84 9.51
CA GLY A 219 -3.33 18.28 10.81
C GLY A 219 -4.46 19.31 10.77
N ASP A 220 -4.74 19.95 9.63
CA ASP A 220 -5.88 20.86 9.48
C ASP A 220 -7.14 20.12 9.04
N MET A 221 -7.84 19.56 10.02
CA MET A 221 -9.06 18.80 9.79
C MET A 221 -10.25 19.67 9.34
N ARG A 222 -10.15 21.00 9.42
CA ARG A 222 -11.21 21.91 8.93
C ARG A 222 -11.30 21.86 7.40
N GLN A 223 -10.18 21.58 6.74
CA GLN A 223 -10.11 21.43 5.28
C GLN A 223 -10.37 19.99 4.82
N ALA A 224 -10.61 19.07 5.74
CA ALA A 224 -10.82 17.68 5.39
C ALA A 224 -12.05 17.54 4.49
N SER A 225 -11.89 16.90 3.34
CA SER A 225 -13.01 16.67 2.42
C SER A 225 -12.89 15.29 1.80
N PRO A 226 -13.99 14.52 1.73
CA PRO A 226 -13.97 13.26 1.04
C PRO A 226 -13.75 13.46 -0.45
N TRP A 227 -13.07 12.50 -1.07
CA TRP A 227 -12.66 12.61 -2.46
C TRP A 227 -13.87 12.70 -3.40
N LYS A 228 -13.74 13.49 -4.46
CA LYS A 228 -14.68 13.47 -5.59
C LYS A 228 -14.28 12.45 -6.66
N ARG A 229 -13.00 12.08 -6.67
CA ARG A 229 -12.39 11.20 -7.65
C ARG A 229 -11.23 10.44 -7.01
N ILE A 230 -11.08 9.18 -7.39
CA ILE A 230 -10.04 8.29 -6.86
C ILE A 230 -8.67 8.74 -7.38
N PRO A 231 -7.66 8.91 -6.51
CA PRO A 231 -6.29 9.10 -6.96
C PRO A 231 -5.75 7.88 -7.72
N VAL A 232 -5.19 8.11 -8.91
CA VAL A 232 -4.76 7.07 -9.86
C VAL A 232 -3.81 6.02 -9.23
N TYR A 233 -2.98 6.43 -8.28
CA TYR A 233 -2.02 5.54 -7.61
C TYR A 233 -2.66 4.49 -6.68
N TYR A 234 -3.96 4.56 -6.40
CA TYR A 234 -4.68 3.50 -5.68
C TYR A 234 -5.13 2.35 -6.59
N ILE A 235 -5.20 2.55 -7.91
CA ILE A 235 -5.70 1.52 -8.83
C ILE A 235 -4.86 0.24 -8.83
N PRO A 236 -3.51 0.29 -8.84
CA PRO A 236 -2.70 -0.93 -8.67
C PRO A 236 -3.04 -1.72 -7.40
N GLN A 237 -3.26 -1.04 -6.27
CA GLN A 237 -3.64 -1.71 -5.03
C GLN A 237 -5.04 -2.31 -5.14
N ALA A 238 -6.01 -1.55 -5.65
CA ALA A 238 -7.40 -2.00 -5.77
C ALA A 238 -7.51 -3.27 -6.63
N GLN A 239 -6.91 -3.26 -7.81
CA GLN A 239 -6.90 -4.39 -8.74
C GLN A 239 -6.15 -5.59 -8.15
N GLY A 240 -5.01 -5.35 -7.48
CA GLY A 240 -4.28 -6.39 -6.78
C GLY A 240 -5.05 -7.06 -5.65
N LEU A 241 -5.80 -6.29 -4.86
CA LEU A 241 -6.65 -6.86 -3.80
C LEU A 241 -7.79 -7.70 -4.39
N MET A 242 -8.49 -7.19 -5.39
CA MET A 242 -9.59 -7.94 -6.03
C MET A 242 -9.11 -9.24 -6.66
N GLU A 243 -7.95 -9.21 -7.32
CA GLU A 243 -7.40 -10.41 -7.95
C GLU A 243 -6.88 -11.43 -6.95
N ILE A 244 -6.09 -11.00 -5.95
CA ILE A 244 -5.50 -11.94 -4.97
C ILE A 244 -6.57 -12.60 -4.10
N LEU A 245 -7.64 -11.87 -3.78
CA LEU A 245 -8.75 -12.43 -3.02
C LEU A 245 -9.77 -13.16 -3.87
N ASP A 246 -9.69 -13.08 -5.20
CA ASP A 246 -10.73 -13.53 -6.13
C ASP A 246 -12.10 -12.91 -5.81
N ARG A 247 -12.19 -11.61 -6.05
CA ARG A 247 -13.37 -10.76 -5.83
C ARG A 247 -13.65 -9.93 -7.08
N ASP A 248 -14.93 -9.67 -7.34
CA ASP A 248 -15.36 -9.09 -8.61
C ASP A 248 -15.38 -7.55 -8.59
N TRP A 249 -15.49 -6.99 -7.40
CA TRP A 249 -15.56 -5.55 -7.18
C TRP A 249 -14.91 -5.12 -5.88
N MET A 250 -14.67 -3.82 -5.76
CA MET A 250 -14.18 -3.19 -4.54
C MET A 250 -15.03 -1.97 -4.21
N ASP A 251 -15.39 -1.85 -2.94
CA ASP A 251 -15.80 -0.60 -2.32
C ASP A 251 -14.56 0.10 -1.77
N LEU A 252 -14.19 1.22 -2.39
CA LEU A 252 -13.19 2.14 -1.85
C LEU A 252 -13.92 3.23 -1.08
N TYR A 253 -13.86 3.14 0.25
CA TYR A 253 -14.54 4.05 1.16
C TYR A 253 -13.55 5.07 1.71
N VAL A 254 -13.85 6.35 1.52
CA VAL A 254 -13.03 7.46 1.99
C VAL A 254 -13.77 8.17 3.10
N TRP A 255 -13.18 8.23 4.28
CA TRP A 255 -13.78 8.87 5.44
C TRP A 255 -12.98 10.07 5.91
N THR A 256 -13.68 11.14 6.25
CA THR A 256 -13.13 12.33 6.90
C THR A 256 -14.09 12.81 7.99
N PRO A 257 -13.64 13.63 8.95
CA PRO A 257 -14.55 14.22 9.94
C PRO A 257 -15.68 15.05 9.34
N ASN A 258 -15.50 15.57 8.12
CA ASN A 258 -16.46 16.44 7.46
C ASN A 258 -17.37 15.69 6.47
N GLY A 259 -17.24 14.37 6.35
CA GLY A 259 -18.05 13.57 5.44
C GLY A 259 -17.30 12.39 4.83
N SER A 260 -17.95 11.68 3.92
CA SER A 260 -17.43 10.46 3.32
C SER A 260 -17.76 10.36 1.83
N SER A 261 -17.00 9.53 1.12
CA SER A 261 -17.29 9.14 -0.27
C SER A 261 -17.09 7.65 -0.46
N LEU A 262 -17.99 7.02 -1.19
CA LEU A 262 -17.96 5.59 -1.51
C LEU A 262 -17.84 5.40 -3.02
N PHE A 263 -16.77 4.77 -3.46
CA PHE A 263 -16.55 4.43 -4.86
C PHE A 263 -16.67 2.93 -5.07
N ARG A 264 -17.29 2.53 -6.19
CA ARG A 264 -17.31 1.15 -6.70
C ARG A 264 -16.34 1.00 -7.86
N LEU A 265 -15.39 0.10 -7.69
CA LEU A 265 -14.45 -0.37 -8.72
C LEU A 265 -14.79 -1.81 -9.09
N TYR A 266 -14.50 -2.19 -10.33
CA TYR A 266 -14.62 -3.58 -10.80
C TYR A 266 -13.24 -4.12 -11.15
N ARG A 267 -13.08 -5.44 -10.98
CA ARG A 267 -11.88 -6.15 -11.37
C ARG A 267 -11.71 -6.10 -12.89
N ASP A 268 -10.50 -5.77 -13.33
CA ASP A 268 -10.13 -5.65 -14.74
C ASP A 268 -8.97 -6.61 -15.03
N ALA A 269 -9.26 -7.67 -15.80
CA ALA A 269 -8.32 -8.74 -16.08
C ALA A 269 -7.16 -8.26 -16.98
N ASP A 270 -7.46 -7.45 -18.00
CA ASP A 270 -6.46 -6.93 -18.93
C ASP A 270 -5.48 -5.99 -18.22
N TYR A 271 -5.99 -5.14 -17.32
CA TYR A 271 -5.16 -4.32 -16.45
C TYR A 271 -4.30 -5.16 -15.52
N TRP A 272 -4.88 -6.20 -14.91
CA TRP A 272 -4.14 -7.10 -14.03
C TRP A 272 -2.99 -7.77 -14.75
N ASP A 273 -3.19 -8.29 -15.96
CA ASP A 273 -2.14 -8.97 -16.72
C ASP A 273 -0.93 -8.05 -16.94
N VAL A 274 -1.18 -6.80 -17.33
CA VAL A 274 -0.14 -5.79 -17.53
C VAL A 274 0.54 -5.40 -16.22
N LEU A 275 -0.24 -5.21 -15.15
CA LEU A 275 0.29 -4.92 -13.83
C LEU A 275 1.19 -6.06 -13.35
N ARG A 276 0.70 -7.30 -13.43
CA ARG A 276 1.38 -8.52 -13.02
C ARG A 276 2.70 -8.73 -13.76
N LEU A 277 2.77 -8.46 -15.06
CA LEU A 277 4.02 -8.49 -15.82
C LEU A 277 5.08 -7.56 -15.19
N SER A 278 4.66 -6.35 -14.85
CA SER A 278 5.54 -5.34 -14.27
C SER A 278 5.93 -5.65 -12.81
N LEU A 279 5.03 -6.27 -12.05
CA LEU A 279 5.33 -6.76 -10.69
C LEU A 279 6.28 -7.96 -10.72
N SER A 280 6.11 -8.85 -11.70
CA SER A 280 6.98 -10.03 -11.90
C SER A 280 8.38 -9.60 -12.31
N ASP A 281 8.51 -8.58 -13.16
CA ASP A 281 9.80 -7.94 -13.48
C ASP A 281 10.50 -7.46 -12.20
N PHE A 282 9.81 -6.65 -11.40
CA PHE A 282 10.35 -6.16 -10.13
C PHE A 282 10.77 -7.29 -9.19
N TRP A 283 9.95 -8.32 -9.04
CA TRP A 283 10.24 -9.38 -8.09
C TRP A 283 11.29 -10.37 -8.58
N LEU A 284 11.07 -10.99 -9.74
CA LEU A 284 11.86 -12.12 -10.24
C LEU A 284 13.21 -11.68 -10.82
N LYS A 285 13.30 -10.48 -11.41
CA LYS A 285 14.56 -9.99 -12.00
C LYS A 285 15.41 -9.18 -11.01
N HIS A 286 14.79 -8.47 -10.07
CA HIS A 286 15.50 -7.56 -9.19
C HIS A 286 15.55 -8.02 -7.73
N VAL A 287 14.42 -8.38 -7.13
CA VAL A 287 14.36 -8.72 -5.70
C VAL A 287 14.93 -10.12 -5.43
N GLN A 288 14.42 -11.16 -6.09
CA GLN A 288 14.76 -12.54 -5.79
C GLN A 288 16.27 -12.85 -5.99
N PRO A 289 16.91 -12.47 -7.11
CA PRO A 289 18.34 -12.73 -7.30
C PRO A 289 19.21 -11.96 -6.31
N ALA A 290 18.83 -10.72 -5.98
CA ALA A 290 19.57 -9.91 -5.01
C ALA A 290 19.45 -10.49 -3.60
N ARG A 291 18.26 -10.97 -3.20
CA ARG A 291 18.07 -11.67 -1.92
C ARG A 291 18.89 -12.96 -1.85
N GLU A 292 18.98 -13.71 -2.94
CA GLU A 292 19.80 -14.92 -2.99
C GLU A 292 21.28 -14.59 -2.74
N ILE A 293 21.80 -13.52 -3.34
CA ILE A 293 23.17 -13.06 -3.08
C ILE A 293 23.34 -12.60 -1.63
N CYS A 294 22.42 -11.78 -1.10
CA CYS A 294 22.45 -11.34 0.30
C CYS A 294 22.37 -12.50 1.30
N SER A 295 21.78 -13.64 0.92
CA SER A 295 21.72 -14.83 1.79
C SER A 295 23.06 -15.57 1.88
N ARG A 296 23.94 -15.37 0.90
CA ARG A 296 25.23 -16.06 0.77
C ARG A 296 26.42 -15.16 1.14
N TYR A 297 26.28 -13.85 0.99
CA TYR A 297 27.36 -12.88 1.18
C TYR A 297 26.91 -11.71 2.05
N VAL A 298 27.85 -11.15 2.81
CA VAL A 298 27.62 -9.92 3.57
C VAL A 298 27.68 -8.73 2.62
N ILE A 299 26.53 -8.13 2.32
CA ILE A 299 26.42 -6.94 1.48
C ILE A 299 26.24 -5.71 2.37
N THR A 300 27.23 -4.81 2.35
CA THR A 300 27.21 -3.57 3.17
C THR A 300 26.61 -2.37 2.44
N ASP A 301 26.78 -2.31 1.12
CA ASP A 301 26.17 -1.29 0.26
C ASP A 301 25.55 -1.95 -0.99
N PRO A 302 24.25 -2.30 -0.93
CA PRO A 302 23.57 -2.92 -2.07
C PRO A 302 23.45 -2.01 -3.30
N LEU A 303 23.49 -0.67 -3.13
CA LEU A 303 23.34 0.24 -4.27
C LEU A 303 24.55 0.21 -5.19
N ASP A 304 25.73 -0.03 -4.64
CA ASP A 304 26.98 -0.19 -5.37
C ASP A 304 27.21 -1.66 -5.77
N GLN A 305 27.22 -2.57 -4.78
CA GLN A 305 27.60 -3.98 -4.96
C GLN A 305 26.59 -4.79 -5.76
N LEU A 306 25.30 -4.42 -5.73
CA LEU A 306 24.23 -5.07 -6.48
C LEU A 306 23.61 -4.13 -7.52
N SER A 307 24.37 -3.13 -7.97
CA SER A 307 23.92 -2.12 -8.95
C SER A 307 23.33 -2.72 -10.23
N TYR A 308 23.83 -3.86 -10.70
CA TYR A 308 23.33 -4.58 -11.89
C TYR A 308 21.98 -5.27 -11.69
N LEU A 309 21.54 -5.47 -10.44
CA LEU A 309 20.20 -5.96 -10.09
C LEU A 309 19.26 -4.85 -9.63
N ARG A 310 19.76 -3.61 -9.53
CA ARG A 310 18.95 -2.46 -9.12
C ARG A 310 17.88 -2.18 -10.17
N PRO A 311 16.60 -2.05 -9.80
CA PRO A 311 15.57 -1.68 -10.74
C PRO A 311 15.72 -0.21 -11.19
N GLU A 312 15.38 0.06 -12.45
CA GLU A 312 15.21 1.43 -12.92
C GLU A 312 14.14 2.17 -12.10
N PRO A 313 14.21 3.51 -11.96
CA PRO A 313 13.27 4.27 -11.12
C PRO A 313 11.79 4.07 -11.48
N LYS A 314 11.49 3.73 -12.74
CA LYS A 314 10.16 3.43 -13.27
C LYS A 314 10.23 2.18 -14.15
N HIS A 315 9.18 1.36 -14.12
CA HIS A 315 9.05 0.24 -15.06
C HIS A 315 8.82 0.76 -16.49
N GLU A 316 9.18 -0.02 -17.52
CA GLU A 316 8.99 0.37 -18.93
C GLU A 316 7.51 0.62 -19.28
N LEU A 317 6.59 -0.17 -18.69
CA LEU A 317 5.15 -0.04 -18.88
C LEU A 317 4.51 1.04 -17.99
N PHE A 318 5.29 1.86 -17.26
CA PHE A 318 4.79 2.87 -16.33
C PHE A 318 3.75 3.80 -16.96
N ARG A 319 4.03 4.33 -18.16
CA ARG A 319 3.11 5.27 -18.84
C ARG A 319 1.79 4.60 -19.23
N TYR A 320 1.85 3.36 -19.69
CA TYR A 320 0.67 2.59 -20.06
C TYR A 320 -0.18 2.25 -18.83
N ILE A 321 0.44 1.80 -17.74
CA ILE A 321 -0.28 1.51 -16.48
C ILE A 321 -0.97 2.76 -15.94
N ILE A 322 -0.35 3.94 -16.03
CA ILE A 322 -0.98 5.21 -15.65
C ILE A 322 -2.18 5.52 -16.53
N TYR A 323 -2.06 5.32 -17.84
CA TYR A 323 -3.15 5.55 -18.79
C TYR A 323 -4.34 4.62 -18.48
N GLU A 324 -4.12 3.32 -18.33
CA GLU A 324 -5.18 2.38 -17.99
C GLU A 324 -5.75 2.61 -16.58
N SER A 325 -4.92 3.02 -15.63
CA SER A 325 -5.39 3.41 -14.30
C SER A 325 -6.36 4.60 -14.38
N LYS A 326 -6.14 5.57 -15.28
CA LYS A 326 -7.08 6.68 -15.48
C LYS A 326 -8.39 6.18 -16.05
N ARG A 327 -8.37 5.28 -17.05
CA ARG A 327 -9.57 4.64 -17.60
C ARG A 327 -10.39 3.98 -16.50
N ILE A 328 -9.76 3.18 -15.64
CA ILE A 328 -10.45 2.53 -14.51
C ILE A 328 -11.04 3.56 -13.53
N VAL A 329 -10.35 4.68 -13.27
CA VAL A 329 -10.92 5.76 -12.44
C VAL A 329 -12.13 6.40 -13.13
N ASP A 330 -12.09 6.62 -14.44
CA ASP A 330 -13.20 7.16 -15.23
C ASP A 330 -14.41 6.22 -15.24
N ASP A 331 -14.17 4.91 -15.33
CA ASP A 331 -15.21 3.87 -15.30
C ASP A 331 -15.75 3.59 -13.88
N SER A 332 -15.07 4.09 -12.84
CA SER A 332 -15.48 3.89 -11.45
C SER A 332 -16.76 4.66 -11.11
N LYS A 333 -17.61 4.08 -10.26
CA LYS A 333 -18.88 4.71 -9.86
C LYS A 333 -18.74 5.36 -8.50
N LEU A 334 -18.96 6.66 -8.41
CA LEU A 334 -19.19 7.33 -7.12
C LEU A 334 -20.61 7.00 -6.66
N LEU A 335 -20.75 6.03 -5.75
CA LEU A 335 -22.06 5.57 -5.27
C LEU A 335 -22.70 6.56 -4.30
N MET A 336 -21.86 7.21 -3.50
CA MET A 336 -22.30 8.14 -2.47
C MET A 336 -21.17 9.11 -2.17
N ARG A 337 -21.54 10.37 -1.95
CA ARG A 337 -20.66 11.37 -1.36
C ARG A 337 -21.49 12.26 -0.46
N GLU A 338 -21.10 12.42 0.79
CA GLU A 338 -21.70 13.40 1.69
C GLU A 338 -20.65 14.41 2.16
N ILE A 339 -21.11 15.63 2.43
CA ILE A 339 -20.35 16.62 3.19
C ILE A 339 -21.29 17.17 4.26
N HIS A 340 -20.86 17.13 5.52
CA HIS A 340 -21.62 17.61 6.68
C HIS A 340 -23.04 17.00 6.77
N GLY A 341 -23.17 15.71 6.45
CA GLY A 341 -24.46 15.00 6.44
C GLY A 341 -25.34 15.27 5.21
N VAL A 342 -24.88 16.09 4.26
CA VAL A 342 -25.63 16.43 3.03
C VAL A 342 -25.06 15.65 1.86
N LEU A 343 -25.89 14.80 1.26
CA LEU A 343 -25.56 14.09 0.02
C LEU A 343 -25.25 15.09 -1.11
N GLN A 344 -24.17 14.82 -1.81
CA GLN A 344 -23.67 15.59 -2.94
C GLN A 344 -24.02 14.81 -4.20
N ASN A 345 -24.81 15.43 -5.08
CA ASN A 345 -25.17 14.86 -6.38
C ASN A 345 -24.01 14.89 -7.38
#